data_AF-A0A059XRI9-F1
#
_entry.id   AF-A0A059XRI9-F1
#
_cell.length_a   1.000
_cell.length_b   1.000
_cell.length_c   1.000
_cell.angle_alpha   90.00
_cell.angle_beta   90.00
_cell.angle_gamma   90.00
#
_symmetry.space_group_name_H-M   'P 1'
#
loop_
_entity.id
_entity.type
_entity.pdbx_description
1 polymer ?
#
loop_
_entity_poly.entity_id
_entity_poly.type
_entity_poly.pdbx_seq_one_letter_code
_entity_poly.pdbx_strand_id
1 'polypeptide(L)'
;MRKQEALWYIVSIFRNKIKNKRPSVLDFDIDNRINKHWLEQKFGLNYNGECICSDVGYELKIESEKMINFGDWTPNYYIYNQTDYLEIFPGNTPAERRVSFLLMFAGDFDRNNRYYWNGENCIQTKCSNYCGLILRVEDNSDISIIYNFSEDKRINKYEVVDFRLQKENVILAQWFGRKNTKVKRNGIFNGRSLQSRFEDKYEGKGFCVVKSDHQGYYRSIKFGYKLTFRDWVQQVEEGNVIYSCEMNAENHRTYARWESANNIYWDRVANIEIK
;
A
#
# COMPACT_ATOMS: atom_id res chain seq x y z
N MET A 1 1.72 -8.77 -28.38
CA MET A 1 2.71 -9.77 -27.89
C MET A 1 2.01 -10.81 -27.04
N ARG A 2 2.17 -12.11 -27.37
CA ARG A 2 1.59 -13.24 -26.62
C ARG A 2 2.23 -13.37 -25.23
N LYS A 3 1.58 -14.08 -24.30
CA LYS A 3 2.09 -14.25 -22.92
C LYS A 3 3.50 -14.84 -22.87
N GLN A 4 3.76 -15.86 -23.69
CA GLN A 4 5.05 -16.53 -23.77
C GLN A 4 6.15 -15.60 -24.32
N GLU A 5 5.84 -14.81 -25.34
CA GLU A 5 6.77 -13.84 -25.92
C GLU A 5 7.16 -12.74 -24.92
N ALA A 6 6.19 -12.24 -24.15
CA ALA A 6 6.43 -11.24 -23.11
C ALA A 6 7.33 -11.79 -22.00
N LEU A 7 7.10 -13.04 -21.58
CA LEU A 7 7.96 -13.71 -20.60
C LEU A 7 9.39 -13.84 -21.12
N TRP A 8 9.58 -14.36 -22.34
CA TRP A 8 10.92 -14.51 -22.92
C TRP A 8 11.63 -13.17 -23.08
N TYR A 9 10.91 -12.12 -23.44
CA TYR A 9 11.45 -10.77 -23.54
C TYR A 9 11.96 -10.27 -22.18
N ILE A 10 11.15 -10.34 -21.12
CA ILE A 10 11.58 -9.99 -19.75
C ILE A 10 12.80 -10.81 -19.32
N VAL A 11 12.78 -12.14 -19.55
CA VAL A 11 13.89 -13.04 -19.20
C VAL A 11 15.17 -12.66 -19.95
N SER A 12 15.08 -12.28 -21.22
CA SER A 12 16.23 -11.84 -22.00
C SER A 12 16.86 -10.57 -21.43
N ILE A 13 16.04 -9.60 -21.02
CA ILE A 13 16.52 -8.37 -20.40
C ILE A 13 17.18 -8.70 -19.07
N PHE A 14 16.53 -9.53 -18.24
CA PHE A 14 17.09 -9.97 -16.97
C PHE A 14 18.47 -10.59 -17.15
N ARG A 15 18.61 -11.60 -18.02
CA ARG A 15 19.88 -12.32 -18.24
C ARG A 15 20.99 -11.42 -18.76
N ASN A 16 20.68 -10.51 -19.68
CA ASN A 16 21.70 -9.71 -20.36
C ASN A 16 22.07 -8.43 -19.58
N LYS A 17 21.10 -7.81 -18.91
CA LYS A 17 21.28 -6.48 -18.31
C LYS A 17 21.34 -6.49 -16.80
N ILE A 18 20.72 -7.45 -16.11
CA ILE A 18 20.46 -7.39 -14.67
C ILE A 18 21.17 -8.50 -13.88
N LYS A 19 21.13 -9.74 -14.37
CA LYS A 19 21.66 -10.92 -13.68
C LYS A 19 23.14 -10.73 -13.33
N ASN A 20 23.49 -11.10 -12.09
CA ASN A 20 24.83 -10.96 -11.51
C ASN A 20 25.34 -9.51 -11.42
N LYS A 21 24.45 -8.52 -11.45
CA LYS A 21 24.80 -7.11 -11.22
C LYS A 21 24.06 -6.59 -9.99
N ARG A 22 24.57 -5.50 -9.42
CA ARG A 22 23.94 -4.73 -8.35
C ARG A 22 24.05 -3.24 -8.66
N PRO A 23 23.17 -2.39 -8.15
CA PRO A 23 23.30 -0.94 -8.31
C PRO A 23 24.56 -0.44 -7.60
N SER A 24 25.24 0.55 -8.18
CA SER A 24 26.32 1.27 -7.50
C SER A 24 25.75 2.51 -6.78
N VAL A 25 26.32 2.87 -5.62
CA VAL A 25 25.96 4.10 -4.89
C VAL A 25 26.31 5.35 -5.72
N LEU A 26 27.24 5.22 -6.69
CA LEU A 26 27.60 6.28 -7.63
C LEU A 26 26.56 6.48 -8.75
N ASP A 27 25.62 5.55 -8.92
CA ASP A 27 24.64 5.61 -10.01
C ASP A 27 23.44 6.53 -9.69
N PHE A 28 23.25 6.94 -8.43
CA PHE A 28 22.09 7.72 -7.98
C PHE A 28 22.41 8.59 -6.75
N ASP A 29 21.98 9.84 -6.76
CA ASP A 29 22.33 10.82 -5.72
C ASP A 29 21.41 10.80 -4.48
N ILE A 30 20.34 9.99 -4.43
CA ILE A 30 19.32 10.10 -3.36
C ILE A 30 18.67 8.74 -2.99
N ASP A 31 18.85 8.34 -1.72
CA ASP A 31 17.92 7.60 -0.84
C ASP A 31 17.50 6.14 -1.19
N ASN A 32 16.83 5.46 -0.25
CA ASN A 32 16.39 4.05 -0.16
C ASN A 32 15.62 3.43 -1.35
N ARG A 33 15.59 4.08 -2.52
CA ARG A 33 14.90 3.67 -3.77
C ARG A 33 15.85 3.32 -4.91
N ILE A 34 17.17 3.34 -4.69
CA ILE A 34 18.22 3.01 -5.67
C ILE A 34 17.91 1.69 -6.40
N ASN A 35 17.57 0.63 -5.67
CA ASN A 35 17.29 -0.69 -6.25
C ASN A 35 16.10 -0.66 -7.22
N LYS A 36 15.06 0.12 -6.91
CA LYS A 36 13.86 0.22 -7.74
C LYS A 36 14.12 0.99 -9.02
N HIS A 37 14.65 2.20 -8.90
CA HIS A 37 14.92 3.02 -10.07
C HIS A 37 15.98 2.38 -10.98
N TRP A 38 17.01 1.73 -10.40
CA TRP A 38 18.00 1.02 -11.20
C TRP A 38 17.36 -0.11 -12.00
N LEU A 39 16.50 -0.94 -11.38
CA LEU A 39 15.82 -2.03 -12.10
C LEU A 39 14.87 -1.50 -13.18
N GLU A 40 14.05 -0.49 -12.88
CA GLU A 40 13.17 0.15 -13.86
C GLU A 40 13.95 0.67 -15.06
N GLN A 41 15.11 1.32 -14.84
CA GLN A 41 15.99 1.76 -15.92
C GLN A 41 16.61 0.59 -16.71
N LYS A 42 17.04 -0.49 -16.06
CA LYS A 42 17.63 -1.65 -16.77
C LYS A 42 16.60 -2.42 -17.57
N PHE A 43 15.37 -2.54 -17.07
CA PHE A 43 14.25 -3.04 -17.86
C PHE A 43 13.89 -2.09 -18.99
N GLY A 44 14.06 -0.79 -18.77
CA GLY A 44 13.73 0.28 -19.71
C GLY A 44 12.41 0.93 -19.31
N LEU A 45 12.31 2.23 -19.60
CA LEU A 45 11.07 2.98 -19.52
C LEU A 45 10.53 3.18 -20.94
N ASN A 46 9.22 3.13 -21.11
CA ASN A 46 8.58 3.53 -22.35
C ASN A 46 8.34 5.04 -22.44
N TYR A 47 7.67 5.46 -23.51
CA TYR A 47 7.29 6.85 -23.74
C TYR A 47 6.45 7.46 -22.60
N ASN A 48 5.68 6.64 -21.89
CA ASN A 48 4.84 7.07 -20.76
C ASN A 48 5.60 7.05 -19.42
N GLY A 49 6.89 6.70 -19.42
CA GLY A 49 7.69 6.57 -18.21
C GLY A 49 7.37 5.32 -17.38
N GLU A 50 6.67 4.34 -17.96
CA GLU A 50 6.35 3.06 -17.32
C GLU A 50 7.43 2.03 -17.62
N CYS A 51 7.64 1.10 -16.69
CA CYS A 51 8.59 0.01 -16.88
C CYS A 51 8.13 -0.91 -18.01
N ILE A 52 9.06 -1.34 -18.87
CA ILE A 52 8.79 -2.27 -19.98
C ILE A 52 8.08 -3.55 -19.52
N CYS A 53 8.35 -4.04 -18.30
CA CYS A 53 7.61 -5.16 -17.72
C CYS A 53 6.10 -4.88 -17.72
N SER A 54 5.70 -3.71 -17.22
CA SER A 54 4.31 -3.27 -17.14
C SER A 54 3.68 -3.18 -18.53
N ASP A 55 4.41 -2.65 -19.52
CA ASP A 55 3.93 -2.54 -20.90
C ASP A 55 3.62 -3.87 -21.57
N VAL A 56 4.50 -4.84 -21.34
CA VAL A 56 4.27 -6.19 -21.87
C VAL A 56 3.28 -6.96 -21.02
N GLY A 57 2.70 -6.35 -19.98
CA GLY A 57 1.61 -6.85 -19.15
C GLY A 57 2.03 -7.56 -17.87
N TYR A 58 3.23 -7.30 -17.35
CA TYR A 58 3.71 -7.85 -16.07
C TYR A 58 4.06 -6.75 -15.07
N GLU A 59 3.47 -6.78 -13.89
CA GLU A 59 3.91 -5.89 -12.80
C GLU A 59 5.30 -6.29 -12.31
N LEU A 60 6.24 -5.33 -12.27
CA LEU A 60 7.57 -5.54 -11.74
C LEU A 60 7.62 -5.31 -10.23
N LYS A 61 8.02 -6.33 -9.49
CA LYS A 61 8.31 -6.29 -8.06
C LYS A 61 9.77 -6.56 -7.78
N ILE A 62 10.19 -6.04 -6.64
CA ILE A 62 11.54 -6.21 -6.12
C ILE A 62 11.36 -6.79 -4.74
N GLU A 63 12.05 -7.90 -4.49
CA GLU A 63 12.10 -8.44 -3.16
C GLU A 63 12.77 -7.44 -2.22
N SER A 64 12.10 -7.14 -1.12
CA SER A 64 12.73 -6.59 0.06
C SER A 64 12.87 -7.71 1.09
N GLU A 65 13.79 -7.54 2.05
CA GLU A 65 14.03 -8.53 3.09
C GLU A 65 12.79 -8.83 3.96
N LYS A 66 11.78 -7.94 3.98
CA LYS A 66 10.65 -8.04 4.91
C LYS A 66 9.30 -8.11 4.21
N MET A 67 9.02 -7.23 3.25
CA MET A 67 7.67 -7.04 2.70
C MET A 67 7.71 -6.58 1.24
N ILE A 68 6.81 -7.11 0.41
CA ILE A 68 6.63 -6.65 -0.97
C ILE A 68 5.29 -5.90 -1.07
N ASN A 69 5.36 -4.68 -1.59
CA ASN A 69 4.22 -3.78 -1.71
C ASN A 69 3.35 -4.11 -2.93
N PHE A 70 2.04 -4.26 -2.70
CA PHE A 70 1.02 -4.40 -3.73
C PHE A 70 0.75 -3.06 -4.42
N GLY A 71 0.40 -2.04 -3.63
CA GLY A 71 0.18 -0.70 -4.12
C GLY A 71 0.13 0.32 -2.98
N ASP A 72 0.22 1.59 -3.35
CA ASP A 72 -0.06 2.72 -2.47
C ASP A 72 -1.39 3.34 -2.91
N TRP A 73 -2.45 3.02 -2.18
CA TRP A 73 -3.82 3.38 -2.54
C TRP A 73 -4.49 4.07 -1.36
N THR A 74 -4.64 5.38 -1.44
CA THR A 74 -5.33 6.19 -0.43
C THR A 74 -6.83 5.81 -0.34
N PRO A 75 -7.41 5.75 0.88
CA PRO A 75 -8.85 5.61 1.09
C PRO A 75 -9.69 6.55 0.21
N ASN A 76 -10.87 6.08 -0.19
CA ASN A 76 -11.88 6.93 -0.82
C ASN A 76 -12.50 7.89 0.20
N TYR A 77 -12.56 7.47 1.45
CA TYR A 77 -13.15 8.21 2.56
C TYR A 77 -12.15 8.38 3.69
N TYR A 78 -12.12 9.58 4.26
CA TYR A 78 -11.55 9.88 5.55
C TYR A 78 -12.53 10.71 6.34
N ILE A 79 -12.76 10.38 7.60
CA ILE A 79 -13.72 11.07 8.47
C ILE A 79 -13.42 12.58 8.57
N TYR A 80 -12.13 12.94 8.69
CA TYR A 80 -11.67 14.33 8.80
C TYR A 80 -11.82 15.17 7.52
N ASN A 81 -12.32 14.58 6.43
CA ASN A 81 -12.60 15.28 5.18
C ASN A 81 -14.10 15.41 4.88
N GLN A 82 -14.95 14.95 5.79
CA GLN A 82 -16.41 14.99 5.64
C GLN A 82 -16.99 16.26 6.24
N THR A 83 -17.99 16.81 5.56
CA THR A 83 -18.68 18.05 5.96
C THR A 83 -19.21 18.01 7.38
N ASP A 84 -19.80 16.88 7.75
CA ASP A 84 -20.50 16.69 9.03
C ASP A 84 -19.53 16.61 10.22
N TYR A 85 -18.23 16.53 9.94
CA TYR A 85 -17.16 16.37 10.94
C TYR A 85 -16.17 17.54 10.94
N LEU A 86 -16.40 18.59 10.14
CA LEU A 86 -15.47 19.74 10.05
C LEU A 86 -15.32 20.49 11.38
N GLU A 87 -16.34 20.47 12.24
CA GLU A 87 -16.26 21.06 13.59
C GLU A 87 -15.44 20.22 14.57
N ILE A 88 -15.25 18.93 14.30
CA ILE A 88 -14.43 18.02 15.12
C ILE A 88 -12.97 18.08 14.65
N PHE A 89 -12.76 18.24 13.34
CA PHE A 89 -11.45 18.33 12.72
C PHE A 89 -11.24 19.74 12.13
N PRO A 90 -10.81 20.72 12.94
CA PRO A 90 -10.61 22.09 12.49
C PRO A 90 -9.52 22.19 11.41
N GLY A 91 -9.72 23.08 10.45
CA GLY A 91 -8.77 23.33 9.36
C GLY A 91 -9.44 23.54 8.00
N ASN A 92 -8.87 24.42 7.20
CA ASN A 92 -9.33 24.74 5.86
C ASN A 92 -8.87 23.67 4.86
N THR A 93 -7.70 23.07 5.09
CA THR A 93 -7.13 22.05 4.19
C THR A 93 -7.22 20.63 4.76
N PRO A 94 -7.23 19.58 3.92
CA PRO A 94 -7.10 18.20 4.38
C PRO A 94 -5.82 17.91 5.19
N ALA A 95 -4.77 18.71 5.02
CA ALA A 95 -3.54 18.57 5.78
C ALA A 95 -3.70 19.11 7.21
N GLU A 96 -4.35 20.27 7.37
CA GLU A 96 -4.64 20.86 8.69
C GLU A 96 -5.57 19.97 9.51
N ARG A 97 -6.69 19.53 8.92
CA ARG A 97 -7.69 18.69 9.63
C ARG A 97 -7.13 17.34 10.09
N ARG A 98 -6.15 16.83 9.35
CA ARG A 98 -5.45 15.59 9.67
C ARG A 98 -4.67 15.67 10.98
N VAL A 99 -4.21 16.85 11.38
CA VAL A 99 -3.48 17.02 12.65
C VAL A 99 -4.35 16.60 13.82
N SER A 100 -5.60 17.07 13.88
CA SER A 100 -6.57 16.67 14.90
C SER A 100 -6.94 15.19 14.81
N PHE A 101 -7.04 14.64 13.59
CA PHE A 101 -7.24 13.20 13.40
C PHE A 101 -6.10 12.37 14.00
N LEU A 102 -4.86 12.76 13.73
CA LEU A 102 -3.68 12.10 14.27
C LEU A 102 -3.61 12.24 15.80
N LEU A 103 -3.91 13.42 16.35
CA LEU A 103 -4.02 13.62 17.79
C LEU A 103 -5.01 12.64 18.45
N MET A 104 -6.18 12.45 17.82
CA MET A 104 -7.23 11.59 18.36
C MET A 104 -6.94 10.10 18.21
N PHE A 105 -6.38 9.66 17.08
CA PHE A 105 -6.37 8.25 16.68
C PHE A 105 -4.98 7.68 16.34
N ALA A 106 -3.91 8.48 16.43
CA ALA A 106 -2.54 7.95 16.39
C ALA A 106 -2.17 7.31 17.74
N GLY A 107 -1.41 6.21 17.67
CA GLY A 107 -1.03 5.44 18.85
C GLY A 107 0.26 5.88 19.51
N ASP A 108 1.20 6.45 18.76
CA ASP A 108 2.53 6.82 19.28
C ASP A 108 3.10 8.08 18.60
N PHE A 109 4.02 8.70 19.34
CA PHE A 109 4.98 9.69 18.85
C PHE A 109 6.18 8.98 18.22
N ASP A 110 6.74 9.48 17.11
CA ASP A 110 8.11 9.06 16.75
C ASP A 110 9.16 9.66 17.70
N ARG A 111 10.43 9.32 17.44
CA ARG A 111 11.59 9.85 18.16
C ARG A 111 11.73 11.38 18.12
N ASN A 112 10.93 12.07 17.30
CA ASN A 112 10.90 13.52 17.13
C ASN A 112 9.57 14.15 17.59
N ASN A 113 8.76 13.45 18.39
CA ASN A 113 7.45 13.92 18.86
C ASN A 113 6.42 14.21 17.75
N ARG A 114 6.54 13.59 16.59
CA ARG A 114 5.54 13.75 15.52
C ARG A 114 4.50 12.63 15.63
N TYR A 115 3.23 12.96 15.36
CA TYR A 115 2.16 11.96 15.37
C TYR A 115 2.22 11.09 14.13
N TYR A 116 2.21 9.77 14.32
CA TYR A 116 2.16 8.79 13.23
C TYR A 116 0.97 7.87 13.35
N TRP A 117 0.24 7.75 12.26
CA TRP A 117 -0.65 6.63 12.08
C TRP A 117 0.13 5.52 11.39
N ASN A 118 0.89 4.75 12.17
CA ASN A 118 1.68 3.62 11.66
C ASN A 118 0.96 2.28 11.85
N GLY A 119 1.18 1.38 10.90
CA GLY A 119 0.63 0.02 10.91
C GLY A 119 1.43 -0.97 11.77
N GLU A 120 2.44 -0.55 12.53
CA GLU A 120 3.21 -1.48 13.39
C GLU A 120 2.48 -1.80 14.72
N ASN A 121 1.52 -0.96 15.16
CA ASN A 121 0.44 -1.33 16.09
C ASN A 121 -0.76 -1.95 15.31
N CYS A 122 -0.41 -2.82 14.38
CA CYS A 122 -1.16 -3.34 13.24
C CYS A 122 -2.67 -3.37 13.43
N ILE A 123 -3.37 -2.48 12.71
CA ILE A 123 -4.81 -2.59 12.48
C ILE A 123 -5.02 -3.87 11.67
N GLN A 124 -5.21 -4.98 12.36
CA GLN A 124 -5.42 -6.28 11.76
C GLN A 124 -6.91 -6.52 11.57
N THR A 125 -7.25 -7.44 10.69
CA THR A 125 -8.64 -7.77 10.37
C THR A 125 -9.39 -8.43 11.53
N LYS A 126 -8.67 -8.89 12.56
CA LYS A 126 -9.19 -9.80 13.59
C LYS A 126 -9.15 -9.27 15.02
N CYS A 127 -8.36 -8.23 15.28
CA CYS A 127 -8.24 -7.67 16.62
C CYS A 127 -8.04 -6.16 16.57
N SER A 128 -8.69 -5.50 17.52
CA SER A 128 -8.48 -4.08 17.74
C SER A 128 -7.14 -3.85 18.39
N ASN A 129 -6.44 -2.83 17.93
CA ASN A 129 -5.17 -2.43 18.52
C ASN A 129 -5.38 -1.68 19.85
N TYR A 130 -4.28 -1.20 20.44
CA TYR A 130 -4.31 -0.46 21.70
C TYR A 130 -5.18 0.80 21.68
N CYS A 131 -5.36 1.42 20.51
CA CYS A 131 -6.18 2.61 20.30
C CYS A 131 -7.63 2.28 19.87
N GLY A 132 -8.07 1.02 20.01
CA GLY A 132 -9.44 0.63 19.65
C GLY A 132 -9.69 0.61 18.14
N LEU A 133 -8.65 0.48 17.31
CA LEU A 133 -8.75 0.46 15.85
C LEU A 133 -8.74 -0.96 15.31
N ILE A 134 -9.67 -1.28 14.41
CA ILE A 134 -9.76 -2.55 13.68
C ILE A 134 -9.94 -2.33 12.18
N LEU A 135 -9.38 -3.23 11.37
CA LEU A 135 -9.54 -3.23 9.93
C LEU A 135 -10.68 -4.20 9.65
N ARG A 136 -11.68 -3.82 8.86
CA ARG A 136 -12.80 -4.70 8.54
C ARG A 136 -12.93 -4.82 7.04
N VAL A 137 -13.01 -6.06 6.57
CA VAL A 137 -13.43 -6.38 5.20
C VAL A 137 -14.93 -6.63 5.25
N GLU A 138 -15.70 -5.86 4.49
CA GLU A 138 -17.15 -5.96 4.41
C GLU A 138 -17.56 -6.91 3.27
N ASP A 139 -18.80 -7.41 3.28
CA ASP A 139 -19.32 -8.34 2.26
C ASP A 139 -19.21 -7.81 0.82
N ASN A 140 -19.33 -6.50 0.65
CA ASN A 140 -19.20 -5.83 -0.65
C ASN A 140 -17.72 -5.60 -1.08
N SER A 141 -16.77 -6.17 -0.32
CA SER A 141 -15.33 -6.00 -0.45
C SER A 141 -14.84 -4.58 -0.14
N ASP A 142 -15.67 -3.72 0.44
CA ASP A 142 -15.18 -2.49 1.06
C ASP A 142 -14.23 -2.86 2.21
N ILE A 143 -13.20 -2.04 2.39
CA ILE A 143 -12.30 -2.20 3.52
C ILE A 143 -12.37 -0.93 4.34
N SER A 144 -12.59 -1.06 5.64
CA SER A 144 -12.79 0.07 6.56
C SER A 144 -11.81 -0.01 7.71
N ILE A 145 -11.29 1.14 8.15
CA ILE A 145 -10.69 1.26 9.47
C ILE A 145 -11.75 1.83 10.39
N ILE A 146 -12.06 1.06 11.44
CA ILE A 146 -13.13 1.32 12.38
C ILE A 146 -12.53 1.57 13.76
N TYR A 147 -13.04 2.59 14.44
CA TYR A 147 -12.74 2.89 15.83
C TYR A 147 -13.91 2.50 16.73
N ASN A 148 -13.58 1.81 17.82
CA ASN A 148 -14.51 1.40 18.87
C ASN A 148 -14.04 2.00 20.20
N PHE A 149 -14.80 2.95 20.74
CA PHE A 149 -14.41 3.66 21.96
C PHE A 149 -14.28 2.71 23.17
N SER A 150 -15.11 1.69 23.25
CA SER A 150 -15.03 0.66 24.29
C SER A 150 -13.72 -0.15 24.25
N GLU A 151 -13.13 -0.32 23.07
CA GLU A 151 -11.90 -1.11 22.85
C GLU A 151 -10.62 -0.28 22.92
N ASP A 152 -10.72 1.04 22.95
CA ASP A 152 -9.59 1.93 23.19
C ASP A 152 -9.09 1.76 24.64
N LYS A 153 -7.83 1.38 24.80
CA LYS A 153 -7.20 1.06 26.08
C LYS A 153 -6.38 2.23 26.65
N ARG A 154 -6.31 3.36 25.94
CA ARG A 154 -5.59 4.56 26.40
C ARG A 154 -6.27 5.13 27.64
N ILE A 155 -5.46 5.39 28.68
CA ILE A 155 -5.94 5.95 29.96
C ILE A 155 -6.59 7.33 29.74
N ASN A 156 -6.06 8.13 28.82
CA ASN A 156 -6.54 9.48 28.50
C ASN A 156 -7.55 9.53 27.33
N LYS A 157 -8.17 8.40 26.93
CA LYS A 157 -9.07 8.38 25.75
C LYS A 157 -10.26 9.35 25.85
N TYR A 158 -10.78 9.60 27.06
CA TYR A 158 -11.90 10.53 27.30
C TYR A 158 -11.51 11.99 27.09
N GLU A 159 -10.22 12.32 27.23
CA GLU A 159 -9.69 13.67 27.04
C GLU A 159 -9.29 13.91 25.58
N VAL A 160 -8.69 12.88 24.96
CA VAL A 160 -8.11 12.98 23.62
C VAL A 160 -9.16 12.84 22.52
N VAL A 161 -10.17 12.00 22.71
CA VAL A 161 -11.21 11.74 21.69
C VAL A 161 -12.40 12.66 21.93
N ASP A 162 -12.80 13.43 20.90
CA ASP A 162 -13.99 14.30 20.95
C ASP A 162 -15.23 13.50 21.38
N PHE A 163 -16.02 14.03 22.31
CA PHE A 163 -17.20 13.36 22.88
C PHE A 163 -18.20 12.87 21.81
N ARG A 164 -18.28 13.54 20.66
CA ARG A 164 -19.14 13.16 19.52
C ARG A 164 -18.67 11.88 18.82
N LEU A 165 -17.41 11.51 19.02
CA LEU A 165 -16.74 10.30 18.50
C LEU A 165 -16.52 9.23 19.59
N GLN A 166 -16.90 9.48 20.85
CA GLN A 166 -16.84 8.49 21.93
C GLN A 166 -17.98 7.47 21.83
N LYS A 167 -17.97 6.68 20.76
CA LYS A 167 -18.99 5.68 20.42
C LYS A 167 -18.37 4.50 19.67
N GLU A 168 -19.19 3.48 19.43
CA GLU A 168 -18.77 2.29 18.70
C GLU A 168 -18.92 2.47 17.18
N ASN A 169 -18.17 1.67 16.42
CA ASN A 169 -18.24 1.56 14.97
C ASN A 169 -18.04 2.88 14.20
N VAL A 170 -17.14 3.75 14.67
CA VAL A 170 -16.79 4.98 13.96
C VAL A 170 -15.89 4.65 12.77
N ILE A 171 -16.37 4.83 11.54
CA ILE A 171 -15.55 4.64 10.33
C ILE A 171 -14.59 5.82 10.20
N LEU A 172 -13.29 5.57 10.36
CA LEU A 172 -12.25 6.58 10.24
C LEU A 172 -11.76 6.73 8.80
N ALA A 173 -11.61 5.62 8.10
CA ALA A 173 -11.19 5.56 6.71
C ALA A 173 -11.86 4.39 5.99
N GLN A 174 -12.13 4.54 4.70
CA GLN A 174 -12.74 3.47 3.91
C GLN A 174 -12.26 3.47 2.47
N TRP A 175 -12.00 2.26 1.96
CA TRP A 175 -11.80 1.96 0.55
C TRP A 175 -13.08 1.31 0.03
N PHE A 176 -13.61 1.85 -1.06
CA PHE A 176 -14.72 1.22 -1.74
C PHE A 176 -14.20 0.06 -2.58
N GLY A 177 -14.64 -1.16 -2.29
CA GLY A 177 -14.16 -2.39 -2.90
C GLY A 177 -14.40 -2.39 -4.40
N ARG A 178 -15.68 -2.46 -4.80
CA ARG A 178 -16.08 -2.55 -6.22
C ARG A 178 -16.75 -1.29 -6.75
N LYS A 179 -17.26 -0.44 -5.87
CA LYS A 179 -18.02 0.76 -6.24
C LYS A 179 -17.10 1.85 -6.78
N ASN A 180 -17.21 2.16 -8.05
CA ASN A 180 -16.67 3.41 -8.59
C ASN A 180 -17.56 4.56 -8.14
N THR A 181 -17.00 5.52 -7.41
CA THR A 181 -17.72 6.72 -6.98
C THR A 181 -17.35 7.88 -7.90
N LYS A 182 -18.33 8.67 -8.35
CA LYS A 182 -18.03 9.89 -9.12
C LYS A 182 -17.59 10.99 -8.15
N VAL A 183 -16.35 10.96 -7.67
CA VAL A 183 -15.81 12.06 -6.86
C VAL A 183 -15.05 13.01 -7.77
N LYS A 184 -15.65 14.18 -8.03
CA LYS A 184 -14.94 15.35 -8.57
C LYS A 184 -14.28 16.10 -7.41
N ARG A 185 -12.96 16.08 -7.32
CA ARG A 185 -12.19 17.15 -6.65
C ARG A 185 -11.08 17.60 -7.59
N ASN A 186 -11.07 18.89 -7.91
CA ASN A 186 -10.01 19.58 -8.66
C ASN A 186 -9.54 18.88 -9.96
N GLY A 187 -10.48 18.37 -10.76
CA GLY A 187 -10.16 17.83 -12.10
C GLY A 187 -9.50 16.45 -12.14
N ILE A 188 -9.31 15.77 -11.00
CA ILE A 188 -8.72 14.43 -10.94
C ILE A 188 -9.80 13.42 -10.47
N PHE A 189 -10.01 12.36 -11.25
CA PHE A 189 -10.90 11.24 -10.91
C PHE A 189 -10.30 10.41 -9.75
N ASN A 190 -10.44 10.86 -8.50
CA ASN A 190 -10.19 10.00 -7.32
C ASN A 190 -11.44 9.21 -6.90
N GLY A 191 -12.15 8.72 -7.92
CA GLY A 191 -13.39 7.96 -7.85
C GLY A 191 -13.26 6.45 -8.10
N ARG A 192 -12.03 5.98 -8.32
CA ARG A 192 -11.75 4.57 -8.60
C ARG A 192 -11.96 3.72 -7.35
N SER A 193 -12.65 2.60 -7.54
CA SER A 193 -12.75 1.52 -6.56
C SER A 193 -11.38 0.90 -6.31
N LEU A 194 -11.23 0.23 -5.17
CA LEU A 194 -10.02 -0.51 -4.84
C LEU A 194 -9.76 -1.62 -5.86
N GLN A 195 -10.83 -2.27 -6.34
CA GLN A 195 -10.80 -3.24 -7.41
C GLN A 195 -10.12 -2.69 -8.67
N SER A 196 -10.60 -1.55 -9.19
CA SER A 196 -10.02 -0.99 -10.42
C SER A 196 -8.55 -0.63 -10.26
N ARG A 197 -8.15 -0.07 -9.10
CA ARG A 197 -6.75 0.26 -8.81
C ARG A 197 -5.86 -0.98 -8.71
N PHE A 198 -6.42 -2.08 -8.22
CA PHE A 198 -5.74 -3.37 -8.13
C PHE A 198 -5.58 -4.00 -9.51
N GLU A 199 -6.68 -4.06 -10.27
CA GLU A 199 -6.75 -4.69 -11.59
C GLU A 199 -5.88 -3.96 -12.62
N ASP A 200 -5.83 -2.62 -12.59
CA ASP A 200 -4.93 -1.81 -13.41
C ASP A 200 -3.45 -2.27 -13.28
N LYS A 201 -3.11 -2.89 -12.15
CA LYS A 201 -1.75 -3.31 -11.82
C LYS A 201 -1.52 -4.81 -11.98
N TYR A 202 -2.52 -5.65 -11.68
CA TYR A 202 -2.33 -7.11 -11.57
C TYR A 202 -3.19 -7.95 -12.52
N GLU A 203 -4.13 -7.35 -13.26
CA GLU A 203 -4.98 -8.06 -14.21
C GLU A 203 -4.28 -8.35 -15.56
N GLY A 204 -3.06 -7.86 -15.73
CA GLY A 204 -2.21 -8.21 -16.85
C GLY A 204 -1.90 -9.71 -16.95
N LYS A 205 -0.82 -10.03 -17.66
CA LYS A 205 -0.36 -11.42 -17.85
C LYS A 205 0.15 -12.07 -16.56
N GLY A 206 0.51 -11.25 -15.56
CA GLY A 206 0.99 -11.66 -14.25
C GLY A 206 1.86 -10.59 -13.61
N PHE A 207 2.81 -11.03 -12.80
CA PHE A 207 3.83 -10.18 -12.20
C PHE A 207 5.17 -10.92 -12.17
N CYS A 208 6.25 -10.19 -12.00
CA CYS A 208 7.58 -10.75 -11.79
C CYS A 208 8.25 -10.15 -10.55
N VAL A 209 9.04 -10.94 -9.87
CA VAL A 209 9.79 -10.53 -8.66
C VAL A 209 11.27 -10.78 -8.93
N VAL A 210 12.07 -9.72 -8.95
CA VAL A 210 13.53 -9.87 -9.03
C VAL A 210 14.08 -10.11 -7.63
N LYS A 211 14.93 -11.13 -7.50
CA LYS A 211 15.52 -11.61 -6.24
C LYS A 211 17.02 -11.32 -6.23
N SER A 212 17.52 -10.81 -5.11
CA SER A 212 18.94 -10.56 -4.89
C SER A 212 19.52 -11.49 -3.83
N ASP A 213 20.83 -11.72 -3.88
CA ASP A 213 21.54 -12.33 -2.77
C ASP A 213 21.83 -11.32 -1.65
N HIS A 214 22.41 -11.80 -0.54
CA HIS A 214 22.82 -10.99 0.61
C HIS A 214 23.88 -9.92 0.30
N GLN A 215 24.52 -9.98 -0.87
CA GLN A 215 25.51 -8.99 -1.33
C GLN A 215 24.86 -7.94 -2.26
N GLY A 216 23.56 -8.06 -2.53
CA GLY A 216 22.77 -7.18 -3.38
C GLY A 216 22.84 -7.52 -4.87
N TYR A 217 23.47 -8.63 -5.26
CA TYR A 217 23.49 -9.04 -6.67
C TYR A 217 22.19 -9.73 -7.05
N TYR A 218 21.59 -9.30 -8.16
CA TYR A 218 20.38 -9.94 -8.67
C TYR A 218 20.70 -11.34 -9.24
N ARG A 219 20.11 -12.38 -8.64
CA ARG A 219 20.42 -13.79 -8.95
C ARG A 219 19.32 -14.53 -9.66
N SER A 220 18.07 -14.17 -9.43
CA SER A 220 16.94 -14.80 -10.11
C SER A 220 15.79 -13.83 -10.32
N ILE A 221 14.88 -14.24 -11.19
CA ILE A 221 13.59 -13.58 -11.39
C ILE A 221 12.50 -14.64 -11.29
N LYS A 222 11.52 -14.39 -10.43
CA LYS A 222 10.33 -15.23 -10.26
C LYS A 222 9.17 -14.64 -11.04
N PHE A 223 8.28 -15.48 -11.55
CA PHE A 223 7.05 -15.08 -12.20
C PHE A 223 5.85 -15.69 -11.48
N GLY A 224 4.81 -14.87 -11.32
CA GLY A 224 3.52 -15.31 -10.83
C GLY A 224 2.42 -15.10 -11.87
N TYR A 225 1.33 -15.84 -11.69
CA TYR A 225 0.14 -15.67 -12.49
C TYR A 225 -0.57 -14.36 -12.18
N LYS A 226 -1.58 -14.00 -12.99
CA LYS A 226 -2.46 -12.89 -12.68
C LYS A 226 -3.06 -13.08 -11.28
N LEU A 227 -3.15 -12.00 -10.53
CA LEU A 227 -3.85 -11.99 -9.24
C LEU A 227 -5.25 -11.44 -9.48
N THR A 228 -6.26 -12.04 -8.87
CA THR A 228 -7.62 -11.48 -8.91
C THR A 228 -7.85 -10.58 -7.70
N PHE A 229 -8.71 -9.57 -7.85
CA PHE A 229 -9.09 -8.72 -6.73
C PHE A 229 -9.75 -9.52 -5.60
N ARG A 230 -10.56 -10.53 -5.94
CA ARG A 230 -11.19 -11.41 -4.95
C ARG A 230 -10.16 -12.15 -4.10
N ASP A 231 -9.17 -12.78 -4.74
CA ASP A 231 -8.12 -13.51 -4.01
C ASP A 231 -7.35 -12.54 -3.11
N TRP A 232 -7.03 -11.35 -3.64
CA TRP A 232 -6.32 -10.34 -2.87
C TRP A 232 -7.09 -9.87 -1.62
N VAL A 233 -8.40 -9.60 -1.74
CA VAL A 233 -9.25 -9.24 -0.58
C VAL A 233 -9.29 -10.37 0.45
N GLN A 234 -9.40 -11.63 0.01
CA GLN A 234 -9.33 -12.77 0.92
C GLN A 234 -7.99 -12.80 1.68
N GLN A 235 -6.88 -12.48 1.01
CA GLN A 235 -5.57 -12.40 1.69
C GLN A 235 -5.48 -11.25 2.68
N VAL A 236 -6.19 -10.14 2.47
CA VAL A 236 -6.34 -9.07 3.47
C VAL A 236 -7.09 -9.61 4.69
N GLU A 237 -8.23 -10.28 4.49
CA GLU A 237 -9.03 -10.87 5.56
C GLU A 237 -8.25 -11.90 6.38
N GLU A 238 -7.44 -12.73 5.71
CA GLU A 238 -6.57 -13.73 6.35
C GLU A 238 -5.36 -13.12 7.09
N GLY A 239 -5.03 -11.85 6.85
CA GLY A 239 -3.86 -11.17 7.41
C GLY A 239 -2.55 -11.44 6.66
N ASN A 240 -2.61 -12.04 5.48
CA ASN A 240 -1.46 -12.24 4.59
C ASN A 240 -1.08 -10.95 3.83
N VAL A 241 -2.05 -10.08 3.63
CA VAL A 241 -1.87 -8.71 3.15
C VAL A 241 -2.25 -7.75 4.28
N ILE A 242 -1.36 -6.83 4.60
CA ILE A 242 -1.52 -5.84 5.67
C ILE A 242 -1.57 -4.44 5.10
N TYR A 243 -2.24 -3.56 5.85
CA TYR A 243 -2.25 -2.14 5.60
C TYR A 243 -1.15 -1.44 6.40
N SER A 244 -0.29 -0.69 5.71
CA SER A 244 0.77 0.12 6.29
C SER A 244 0.54 1.57 5.92
N CYS A 245 0.44 2.43 6.93
CA CYS A 245 0.28 3.86 6.75
C CYS A 245 1.51 4.61 7.26
N GLU A 246 1.93 5.63 6.53
CA GLU A 246 2.96 6.58 6.98
C GLU A 246 2.38 7.99 7.00
N MET A 247 1.13 8.11 7.48
CA MET A 247 0.50 9.39 7.67
C MET A 247 1.13 10.11 8.87
N ASN A 248 1.59 11.34 8.62
CA ASN A 248 2.08 12.25 9.65
C ASN A 248 1.62 13.69 9.35
N ALA A 249 1.91 14.59 10.30
CA ALA A 249 1.50 16.00 10.25
C ALA A 249 2.29 16.84 9.23
N GLU A 250 3.53 16.47 8.93
CA GLU A 250 4.47 17.28 8.11
C GLU A 250 4.42 16.92 6.62
N ASN A 251 4.12 15.66 6.30
CA ASN A 251 4.11 15.17 4.94
C ASN A 251 2.73 15.37 4.30
N HIS A 252 2.68 16.12 3.20
CA HIS A 252 1.45 16.31 2.45
C HIS A 252 0.87 14.99 1.92
N ARG A 253 1.72 14.01 1.57
CA ARG A 253 1.31 12.71 1.04
C ARG A 253 1.04 11.70 2.15
N THR A 254 -0.18 11.15 2.17
CA THR A 254 -0.55 10.04 3.05
C THR A 254 -0.28 8.72 2.35
N TYR A 255 0.89 8.13 2.62
CA TYR A 255 1.17 6.78 2.12
C TYR A 255 0.19 5.80 2.77
N ALA A 256 -0.48 5.03 1.92
CA ALA A 256 -1.52 4.06 2.25
C ALA A 256 -1.17 2.75 1.52
N ARG A 257 -0.12 2.12 2.02
CA ARG A 257 0.52 0.97 1.39
C ARG A 257 -0.21 -0.32 1.76
N TRP A 258 -0.42 -1.16 0.77
CA TRP A 258 -0.87 -2.53 0.94
C TRP A 258 0.32 -3.45 0.68
N GLU A 259 0.67 -4.27 1.65
CA GLU A 259 1.95 -5.00 1.65
C GLU A 259 1.72 -6.42 2.11
N SER A 260 2.56 -7.36 1.67
CA SER A 260 2.52 -8.70 2.24
C SER A 260 3.02 -8.67 3.68
N ALA A 261 2.39 -9.41 4.59
CA ALA A 261 2.86 -9.55 5.97
C ALA A 261 4.28 -10.13 6.04
N ASN A 262 4.65 -10.97 5.07
CA ASN A 262 5.98 -11.54 4.90
C ASN A 262 6.18 -12.00 3.43
N ASN A 263 7.38 -12.48 3.10
CA ASN A 263 7.72 -12.95 1.76
C ASN A 263 7.11 -14.32 1.38
N ILE A 264 6.57 -15.09 2.34
CA ILE A 264 6.01 -16.43 2.11
C ILE A 264 4.86 -16.36 1.08
N TYR A 265 4.01 -15.34 1.20
CA TYR A 265 2.92 -15.14 0.24
C TYR A 265 3.44 -15.04 -1.19
N TRP A 266 4.43 -14.18 -1.42
CA TRP A 266 4.98 -13.94 -2.76
C TRP A 266 5.75 -15.12 -3.31
N ASP A 267 6.48 -15.86 -2.46
CA ASP A 267 7.16 -17.07 -2.91
C ASP A 267 6.17 -18.19 -3.30
N ARG A 268 5.00 -18.23 -2.65
CA ARG A 268 3.91 -19.14 -3.02
C ARG A 268 3.27 -18.77 -4.36
N VAL A 269 3.00 -17.48 -4.59
CA VAL A 269 2.30 -17.02 -5.80
C VAL A 269 3.22 -16.78 -7.00
N ALA A 270 4.53 -16.61 -6.78
CA ALA A 270 5.57 -16.46 -7.80
C ALA A 270 6.37 -17.76 -7.96
N ASN A 271 5.72 -18.83 -8.41
CA ASN A 271 6.27 -20.18 -8.35
C ASN A 271 7.16 -20.58 -9.54
N ILE A 272 7.31 -19.73 -10.55
CA ILE A 272 8.19 -19.98 -11.70
C ILE A 272 9.48 -19.19 -11.52
N GLU A 273 10.58 -19.84 -11.18
CA GLU A 273 11.87 -19.19 -10.97
C GLU A 273 12.83 -19.41 -12.14
N ILE A 274 13.41 -18.32 -12.64
CA ILE A 274 14.51 -18.34 -13.60
C ILE A 274 15.76 -17.84 -12.91
N LYS A 275 16.76 -18.72 -12.77
CA LYS A 275 18.08 -18.40 -12.24
C LYS A 275 18.98 -17.84 -13.32
#